data_AF-A0A812XL29-F1
#
_entry.id   AF-A0A812XL29-F1
#
_cell.length_a   1.000
_cell.length_b   1.000
_cell.length_c   1.000
_cell.angle_alpha   90.00
_cell.angle_beta   90.00
_cell.angle_gamma   90.00
#
_symmetry.space_group_name_H-M   'P 1'
#
loop_
_entity.id
_entity.type
_entity.pdbx_description
1 polymer ?
#
loop_
_entity_poly.entity_id
_entity_poly.type
_entity_poly.pdbx_seq_one_letter_code
_entity_poly.pdbx_strand_id
1 'polypeptide(L)'
;MAGGQSEEPGDRTWQVNPDAGTLQGWGAFAAPVEAAPAHVSASRREMPYAQYDVPKTSGDEEGEDSVDACKLQALLCDTGALFEVCQHAVLIATQSEAASSRLTSVDMLQVALNHICRHCGIDSVDREEADELWDGPMDAGVFYQFAREYFSSLCRVLTMDVSLLQNE
;
A
#
# COMPACT_ATOMS: atom_id res chain seq x y z
N MET A 1 -50.31 -20.77 -33.82
CA MET A 1 -50.17 -20.83 -32.35
C MET A 1 -48.73 -21.24 -32.06
N ALA A 2 -47.87 -20.27 -31.79
CA ALA A 2 -46.44 -20.48 -31.51
C ALA A 2 -46.22 -20.29 -30.01
N GLY A 3 -45.71 -21.32 -29.33
CA GLY A 3 -45.31 -21.26 -27.92
C GLY A 3 -43.84 -20.90 -27.83
N GLY A 4 -43.54 -19.76 -27.22
CA GLY A 4 -42.18 -19.38 -26.85
C GLY A 4 -41.80 -20.02 -25.52
N GLN A 5 -40.70 -20.78 -25.52
CA GLN A 5 -40.05 -21.24 -24.29
C GLN A 5 -39.09 -20.13 -23.86
N SER A 6 -39.39 -19.51 -22.72
CA SER A 6 -38.46 -18.63 -22.02
C SER A 6 -37.41 -19.49 -21.33
N GLU A 7 -36.17 -19.44 -21.83
CA GLU A 7 -35.00 -19.94 -21.11
C GLU A 7 -34.72 -19.00 -19.94
N GLU A 8 -34.95 -19.47 -18.72
CA GLU A 8 -34.55 -18.76 -17.51
C GLU A 8 -33.02 -18.86 -17.34
N PRO A 9 -32.32 -17.75 -17.04
CA PRO A 9 -30.90 -17.78 -16.74
C PRO A 9 -30.67 -18.52 -15.42
N GLY A 10 -30.08 -19.71 -15.53
CA GLY A 10 -29.79 -20.61 -14.42
C GLY A 10 -29.03 -19.93 -13.28
N ASP A 11 -29.58 -20.09 -12.10
CA ASP A 11 -29.05 -19.73 -10.78
C ASP A 11 -27.64 -20.31 -10.59
N ARG A 12 -26.59 -19.51 -10.87
CA ARG A 12 -25.18 -19.87 -10.64
C ARG A 12 -24.89 -19.78 -9.15
N THR A 13 -25.29 -20.82 -8.42
CA THR A 13 -24.95 -21.00 -7.01
C THR A 13 -23.47 -21.34 -6.87
N TRP A 14 -22.71 -20.47 -6.20
CA TRP A 14 -21.33 -20.72 -5.84
C TRP A 14 -21.30 -21.80 -4.75
N GLN A 15 -20.75 -22.98 -5.07
CA GLN A 15 -20.55 -24.03 -4.08
C GLN A 15 -19.06 -24.14 -3.73
N VAL A 16 -18.75 -23.96 -2.45
CA VAL A 16 -17.43 -24.27 -1.88
C VAL A 16 -17.42 -25.74 -1.51
N ASN A 17 -16.45 -26.50 -2.03
CA ASN A 17 -16.29 -27.91 -1.72
C ASN A 17 -15.16 -28.06 -0.68
N PRO A 18 -15.48 -28.20 0.62
CA PRO A 18 -14.48 -28.09 1.70
C PRO A 18 -13.53 -29.28 1.74
N ASP A 19 -13.92 -30.43 1.19
CA ASP A 19 -13.11 -31.66 1.20
C ASP A 19 -11.94 -31.58 0.20
N ALA A 20 -12.15 -30.88 -0.91
CA ALA A 20 -11.16 -30.75 -1.97
C ALA A 20 -10.31 -29.48 -1.87
N GLY A 21 -10.59 -28.58 -0.93
CA GLY A 21 -9.91 -27.28 -0.80
C GLY A 21 -9.95 -26.43 -2.09
N THR A 22 -10.91 -26.70 -2.99
CA THR A 22 -10.96 -26.11 -4.33
C THR A 22 -12.30 -25.42 -4.55
N LEU A 23 -12.26 -24.15 -4.97
CA LEU A 23 -13.41 -23.38 -5.44
C LEU A 23 -13.73 -23.78 -6.89
N GLN A 24 -14.75 -24.61 -7.08
CA GLN A 24 -15.28 -24.89 -8.42
C GLN A 24 -16.18 -23.75 -8.88
N GLY A 25 -15.92 -23.18 -10.06
CA GLY A 25 -16.73 -22.08 -10.62
C GLY A 25 -15.97 -21.12 -11.54
N TRP A 26 -14.63 -21.14 -11.47
CA TRP A 26 -13.76 -20.43 -12.40
C TRP A 26 -13.46 -21.39 -13.54
N GLY A 27 -13.95 -21.10 -14.74
CA GLY A 27 -13.64 -21.89 -15.93
C GLY A 27 -12.14 -22.13 -16.00
N ALA A 28 -11.74 -23.39 -16.17
CA ALA A 28 -10.34 -23.77 -16.32
C ALA A 28 -9.81 -23.18 -17.64
N PHE A 29 -9.28 -21.96 -17.59
CA PHE A 29 -8.43 -21.47 -18.65
C PHE A 29 -7.08 -22.15 -18.48
N ALA A 30 -6.77 -23.09 -19.39
CA ALA A 30 -5.44 -23.65 -19.49
C ALA A 30 -4.47 -22.49 -19.79
N ALA A 31 -3.55 -22.22 -18.86
CA ALA A 31 -2.52 -21.22 -19.07
C ALA A 31 -1.68 -21.59 -20.31
N PRO A 32 -1.41 -20.65 -21.22
CA PRO A 32 -0.49 -20.90 -22.33
C PRO A 32 0.88 -21.28 -21.76
N VAL A 33 1.46 -22.34 -22.33
CA VAL A 33 2.82 -22.82 -22.00
C VAL A 33 3.84 -21.82 -22.56
N GLU A 34 4.02 -20.72 -21.85
CA GLU A 34 5.08 -19.75 -22.16
C GLU A 34 6.37 -20.23 -21.50
N ALA A 35 7.38 -20.48 -22.33
CA ALA A 35 8.67 -21.02 -21.94
C ALA A 35 9.36 -20.12 -20.90
N ALA A 36 9.61 -20.69 -19.72
CA ALA A 36 10.33 -20.02 -18.64
C ALA A 36 11.74 -19.59 -19.09
N PRO A 37 12.13 -18.31 -18.93
CA PRO A 37 13.51 -17.90 -19.16
C PRO A 37 14.42 -18.49 -18.07
N ALA A 38 15.55 -19.05 -18.53
CA ALA A 38 16.58 -19.62 -17.66
C ALA A 38 17.11 -18.58 -16.66
N HIS A 39 17.14 -18.98 -15.39
CA HIS A 39 17.75 -18.26 -14.30
C HIS A 39 19.24 -18.04 -14.61
N VAL A 40 19.65 -16.78 -14.80
CA VAL A 40 21.05 -16.41 -14.79
C VAL A 40 21.49 -16.35 -13.35
N SER A 41 22.30 -17.33 -12.93
CA SER A 41 23.00 -17.34 -11.66
C SER A 41 23.84 -16.06 -11.51
N ALA A 42 23.35 -15.12 -10.71
CA ALA A 42 24.08 -13.90 -10.38
C ALA A 42 25.20 -14.25 -9.39
N SER A 43 26.44 -14.26 -9.90
CA SER A 43 27.64 -14.30 -9.09
C SER A 43 27.65 -13.17 -8.07
N ARG A 44 27.59 -13.54 -6.79
CA ARG A 44 27.82 -12.68 -5.62
C ARG A 44 29.21 -12.08 -5.72
N ARG A 45 29.32 -10.88 -6.28
CA ARG A 45 30.52 -10.05 -6.20
C ARG A 45 30.53 -9.38 -4.83
N GLU A 46 31.43 -9.82 -3.97
CA GLU A 46 31.75 -9.14 -2.73
C GLU A 46 32.36 -7.77 -3.10
N MET A 47 31.64 -6.69 -2.77
CA MET A 47 32.16 -5.34 -2.86
C MET A 47 33.00 -5.05 -1.62
N PRO A 48 34.27 -4.60 -1.76
CA PRO A 48 35.02 -4.08 -0.63
C PRO A 48 34.34 -2.79 -0.16
N TYR A 49 33.92 -2.77 1.10
CA TYR A 49 33.44 -1.56 1.79
C TYR A 49 34.53 -0.49 1.70
N ALA A 50 34.34 0.49 0.82
CA ALA A 50 35.11 1.71 0.85
C ALA A 50 34.70 2.46 2.12
N GLN A 51 35.68 2.68 3.00
CA GLN A 51 35.52 3.48 4.20
C GLN A 51 35.34 4.95 3.77
N TYR A 52 34.10 5.41 3.76
CA TYR A 52 33.77 6.79 3.43
C TYR A 52 34.07 7.67 4.64
N ASP A 53 35.07 8.53 4.50
CA ASP A 53 35.30 9.67 5.40
C ASP A 53 34.06 10.57 5.27
N VAL A 54 33.26 10.64 6.34
CA VAL A 54 31.99 11.38 6.37
C VAL A 54 32.31 12.88 6.39
N PRO A 55 32.06 13.64 5.30
CA PRO A 55 32.21 15.08 5.34
C PRO A 55 31.18 15.62 6.33
N LYS A 56 31.68 16.31 7.36
CA LYS A 56 30.89 17.02 8.35
C LYS A 56 30.25 18.24 7.66
N THR A 57 29.09 18.04 7.05
CA THR A 57 28.28 19.13 6.48
C THR A 57 27.57 19.87 7.60
N SER A 58 28.31 20.74 8.27
CA SER A 58 27.72 21.88 8.99
C SER A 58 27.30 22.90 7.94
N GLY A 59 26.03 22.87 7.55
CA GLY A 59 25.43 23.86 6.66
C GLY A 59 23.93 23.87 6.90
N ASP A 60 23.43 24.98 7.44
CA ASP A 60 22.07 25.46 7.31
C ASP A 60 21.44 24.99 5.99
N GLU A 61 20.59 23.97 6.05
CA GLU A 61 19.58 23.73 5.04
C GLU A 61 18.23 23.92 5.74
N GLU A 62 17.78 25.17 5.83
CA GLU A 62 16.35 25.50 5.75
C GLU A 62 15.85 25.08 4.36
N GLY A 63 15.94 23.77 4.09
CA GLY A 63 15.43 23.13 2.90
C GLY A 63 13.94 22.97 3.12
N GLU A 64 13.21 23.95 2.60
CA GLU A 64 11.77 24.00 2.40
C GLU A 64 11.15 22.58 2.50
N ASP A 65 10.34 22.35 3.55
CA ASP A 65 9.48 21.17 3.75
C ASP A 65 8.39 21.09 2.66
N SER A 66 8.80 21.20 1.40
CA SER A 66 7.97 21.00 0.22
C SER A 66 7.64 19.52 0.18
N VAL A 67 6.48 19.18 0.72
CA VAL A 67 5.87 17.87 0.60
C VAL A 67 6.06 17.33 -0.82
N ASP A 68 6.76 16.21 -0.95
CA ASP A 68 7.07 15.59 -2.25
C ASP A 68 5.80 14.95 -2.84
N ALA A 69 4.87 15.78 -3.33
CA ALA A 69 3.61 15.33 -3.94
C ALA A 69 3.86 14.32 -5.07
N CYS A 70 4.97 14.46 -5.81
CA CYS A 70 5.41 13.51 -6.83
C CYS A 70 5.71 12.11 -6.26
N LYS A 71 6.34 12.01 -5.09
CA LYS A 71 6.62 10.70 -4.45
C LYS A 71 5.34 10.05 -3.95
N LEU A 72 4.46 10.82 -3.33
CA LEU A 72 3.16 10.33 -2.89
C LEU A 72 2.33 9.84 -4.07
N GLN A 73 2.29 10.61 -5.16
CA GLN A 73 1.57 10.23 -6.38
C GLN A 73 2.16 8.98 -7.02
N ALA A 74 3.49 8.87 -7.11
CA ALA A 74 4.16 7.68 -7.63
C ALA A 74 3.82 6.44 -6.80
N LEU A 75 3.80 6.55 -5.46
CA LEU A 75 3.41 5.47 -4.57
C LEU A 75 1.93 5.07 -4.76
N LEU A 76 1.02 6.05 -4.90
CA LEU A 76 -0.41 5.78 -5.13
C LEU A 76 -0.69 5.16 -6.50
N CYS A 77 0.12 5.46 -7.51
CA CYS A 77 0.03 4.83 -8.83
C CYS A 77 0.49 3.37 -8.80
N ASP A 78 1.45 3.02 -7.94
CA ASP A 78 1.92 1.65 -7.75
C ASP A 78 1.16 0.98 -6.59
N THR A 79 0.05 0.35 -6.95
CA THR A 79 -0.82 -0.37 -6.00
C THR A 79 -0.05 -1.46 -5.23
N GLY A 80 0.96 -2.08 -5.85
CA GLY A 80 1.79 -3.11 -5.24
C GLY A 80 2.77 -2.52 -4.22
N ALA A 81 3.50 -1.48 -4.60
CA ALA A 81 4.42 -0.79 -3.71
C ALA A 81 3.69 -0.20 -2.48
N LEU A 82 2.53 0.44 -2.68
CA LEU A 82 1.72 0.94 -1.56
C LEU A 82 1.32 -0.19 -0.61
N PHE A 83 0.92 -1.34 -1.14
CA PHE A 83 0.52 -2.48 -0.33
C PHE A 83 1.69 -3.03 0.50
N GLU A 84 2.88 -3.15 -0.09
CA GLU A 84 4.10 -3.55 0.64
C GLU A 84 4.47 -2.58 1.74
N VAL A 85 4.42 -1.26 1.47
CA VAL A 85 4.68 -0.22 2.47
C VAL A 85 3.65 -0.29 3.59
N CYS A 86 2.36 -0.48 3.28
CA CYS A 86 1.32 -0.63 4.29
C CYS A 86 1.52 -1.89 5.16
N GLN A 87 1.88 -3.03 4.56
CA GLN A 87 2.19 -4.23 5.34
C GLN A 87 3.39 -4.02 6.27
N HIS A 88 4.45 -3.39 5.76
CA HIS A 88 5.63 -3.09 6.54
C HIS A 88 5.33 -2.09 7.67
N ALA A 89 4.49 -1.09 7.41
CA ALA A 89 4.00 -0.15 8.41
C ALA A 89 3.23 -0.84 9.53
N VAL A 90 2.30 -1.74 9.19
CA VAL A 90 1.55 -2.55 10.17
C VAL A 90 2.51 -3.43 10.97
N LEU A 91 3.46 -4.10 10.31
CA LEU A 91 4.46 -4.94 10.98
C LEU A 91 5.29 -4.13 11.99
N ILE A 92 5.67 -2.90 11.65
CA ILE A 92 6.40 -2.00 12.57
C ILE A 92 5.51 -1.60 13.75
N ALA A 93 4.26 -1.22 13.49
CA ALA A 93 3.32 -0.83 14.53
C ALA A 93 3.00 -1.98 15.49
N THR A 94 2.95 -3.22 14.99
CA THR A 94 2.62 -4.40 15.77
C THR A 94 3.83 -5.15 16.33
N GLN A 95 5.07 -4.69 16.09
CA GLN A 95 6.27 -5.29 16.70
C GLN A 95 6.20 -5.34 18.24
N SER A 96 5.40 -4.48 18.86
CA SER A 96 5.14 -4.52 20.31
C SER A 96 4.11 -5.59 20.72
N GLU A 97 3.26 -6.07 19.82
CA GLU A 97 2.27 -7.14 20.03
C GLU A 97 2.56 -8.32 19.09
N ALA A 98 3.42 -9.23 19.56
CA ALA A 98 4.11 -10.29 18.80
C ALA A 98 3.26 -11.31 18.01
N ALA A 99 1.96 -11.12 17.80
CA ALA A 99 1.11 -12.11 17.13
C ALA A 99 -0.01 -11.55 16.23
N SER A 100 -0.22 -10.23 16.17
CA SER A 100 -1.37 -9.69 15.44
C SER A 100 -0.94 -8.78 14.29
N SER A 101 -1.39 -9.11 13.07
CA SER A 101 -1.31 -8.21 11.89
C SER A 101 -2.46 -7.19 11.87
N ARG A 102 -2.93 -6.81 13.06
CA ARG A 102 -4.12 -5.98 13.28
C ARG A 102 -3.73 -4.80 14.16
N LEU A 103 -4.14 -3.62 13.74
CA LEU A 103 -4.00 -2.40 14.53
C LEU A 103 -5.11 -2.42 15.58
N THR A 104 -4.74 -2.36 16.86
CA THR A 104 -5.67 -2.44 18.00
C THR A 104 -5.87 -1.11 18.72
N SER A 105 -5.03 -0.12 18.43
CA SER A 105 -4.99 1.18 19.11
C SER A 105 -4.65 2.32 18.15
N VAL A 106 -5.02 3.54 18.57
CA VAL A 106 -4.69 4.80 17.90
C VAL A 106 -3.17 4.95 17.73
N ASP A 107 -2.39 4.61 18.76
CA ASP A 107 -0.92 4.69 18.72
C ASP A 107 -0.32 3.81 17.60
N MET A 108 -0.89 2.62 17.38
CA MET A 108 -0.47 1.75 16.27
C MET A 108 -0.84 2.33 14.91
N LEU A 109 -2.05 2.89 14.75
CA LEU A 109 -2.46 3.57 13.52
C LEU A 109 -1.52 4.74 13.23
N GLN A 110 -1.23 5.56 14.24
CA GLN A 110 -0.33 6.70 14.13
C GLN A 110 1.07 6.26 13.67
N VAL A 111 1.65 5.23 14.30
CA VAL A 111 2.97 4.69 13.91
C VAL A 111 2.95 4.18 12.46
N ALA A 112 1.89 3.50 12.06
CA ALA A 112 1.75 2.98 10.70
C ALA A 112 1.61 4.10 9.65
N LEU A 113 0.77 5.11 9.90
CA LEU A 113 0.64 6.27 9.03
C LEU A 113 1.95 7.06 8.93
N ASN A 114 2.61 7.29 10.06
CA ASN A 114 3.90 7.99 10.11
C ASN A 114 5.02 7.23 9.39
N HIS A 115 4.92 5.91 9.27
CA HIS A 115 5.83 5.15 8.42
C HIS A 115 5.66 5.51 6.94
N ILE A 116 4.41 5.63 6.48
CA ILE A 116 4.09 6.00 5.09
C ILE A 116 4.46 7.49 4.86
N CYS A 117 4.14 8.38 5.78
CA CYS A 117 4.49 9.80 5.67
C CYS A 117 6.01 9.99 5.51
N ARG A 118 6.83 9.32 6.33
CA ARG A 118 8.30 9.35 6.19
C ARG A 118 8.79 8.78 4.87
N HIS A 119 8.11 7.78 4.33
CA HIS A 119 8.46 7.21 3.02
C HIS A 119 8.21 8.21 1.88
N CYS A 120 7.16 9.01 2.01
CA CYS A 120 6.75 10.01 1.01
C CYS A 120 7.33 11.41 1.25
N GLY A 121 7.97 11.68 2.39
CA GLY A 121 8.43 13.03 2.74
C GLY A 121 7.27 13.98 3.05
N ILE A 122 6.26 13.49 3.77
CA ILE A 122 5.08 14.25 4.21
C ILE A 122 5.17 14.43 5.73
N ASP A 123 4.56 15.50 6.25
CA ASP A 123 4.33 15.68 7.67
C ASP A 123 3.77 14.43 8.36
N SER A 124 4.28 14.19 9.56
CA SER A 124 3.80 13.12 10.42
C SER A 124 2.45 13.49 11.02
N VAL A 125 1.55 12.52 11.04
CA VAL A 125 0.26 12.59 11.71
C VAL A 125 0.49 12.58 13.22
N ASP A 126 -0.02 13.61 13.90
CA ASP A 126 0.03 13.70 15.35
C ASP A 126 -1.04 12.79 16.00
N ARG A 127 -1.10 12.79 17.33
CA ARG A 127 -1.98 11.86 18.05
C ARG A 127 -3.44 12.31 17.99
N GLU A 128 -3.69 13.60 17.98
CA GLU A 128 -5.05 14.18 17.87
C GLU A 128 -5.62 13.85 16.50
N GLU A 129 -4.86 14.09 15.44
CA GLU A 129 -5.24 13.71 14.07
C GLU A 129 -5.50 12.20 13.94
N ALA A 130 -4.63 11.36 14.52
CA ALA A 130 -4.82 9.91 14.48
C ALA A 130 -6.06 9.44 15.26
N ASP A 131 -6.44 10.14 16.34
CA ASP A 131 -7.63 9.84 17.14
C ASP A 131 -8.91 10.15 16.35
N GLU A 132 -8.92 11.26 15.61
CA GLU A 132 -10.04 11.63 14.72
C GLU A 132 -10.24 10.64 13.56
N LEU A 133 -9.14 10.04 13.08
CA LEU A 133 -9.14 9.06 12.01
C LEU A 133 -9.47 7.63 12.48
N TRP A 134 -9.46 7.37 13.78
CA TRP A 134 -9.58 6.02 14.32
C TRP A 134 -11.05 5.61 14.55
N ASP A 135 -11.56 4.72 13.71
CA ASP A 135 -12.91 4.14 13.83
C ASP A 135 -12.96 2.80 14.59
N GLY A 136 -11.82 2.31 15.06
CA GLY A 136 -11.71 1.04 15.81
C GLY A 136 -10.69 0.05 15.23
N PRO A 137 -10.56 -1.15 15.83
CA PRO A 137 -9.50 -2.08 15.48
C PRO A 137 -9.61 -2.61 14.05
N MET A 138 -8.55 -2.44 13.26
CA MET A 138 -8.55 -2.71 11.81
C MET A 138 -7.44 -3.66 11.38
N ASP A 139 -7.78 -4.58 10.47
CA ASP A 139 -6.82 -5.51 9.86
C ASP A 139 -6.00 -4.81 8.78
N ALA A 140 -4.84 -5.38 8.41
CA ALA A 140 -3.94 -4.80 7.40
C ALA A 140 -4.64 -4.49 6.05
N GLY A 141 -5.62 -5.30 5.65
CA GLY A 141 -6.39 -5.04 4.43
C GLY A 141 -7.33 -3.82 4.53
N VAL A 142 -7.93 -3.61 5.71
CA VAL A 142 -8.76 -2.42 5.99
C VAL A 142 -7.88 -1.18 6.07
N PHE A 143 -6.76 -1.28 6.78
CA PHE A 143 -5.75 -0.21 6.86
C PHE A 143 -5.24 0.19 5.47
N TYR A 144 -4.96 -0.78 4.60
CA TYR A 144 -4.52 -0.48 3.23
C TYR A 144 -5.55 0.36 2.45
N GLN A 145 -6.83 -0.01 2.51
CA GLN A 145 -7.89 0.75 1.83
C GLN A 145 -8.04 2.14 2.42
N PHE A 146 -8.05 2.22 3.75
CA PHE A 146 -8.09 3.48 4.47
C PHE A 146 -6.92 4.40 4.08
N ALA A 147 -5.68 3.90 4.15
CA ALA A 147 -4.49 4.65 3.80
C ALA A 147 -4.54 5.13 2.34
N ARG A 148 -4.97 4.27 1.42
CA ARG A 148 -5.14 4.63 0.02
C ARG A 148 -6.14 5.78 -0.15
N GLU A 149 -7.29 5.74 0.50
CA GLU A 149 -8.29 6.81 0.42
C GLU A 149 -7.78 8.12 1.04
N TYR A 150 -7.19 8.03 2.24
CA TYR A 150 -6.59 9.16 2.94
C TYR A 150 -5.52 9.87 2.09
N PHE A 151 -4.51 9.13 1.65
CA PHE A 151 -3.42 9.69 0.85
C PHE A 151 -3.87 10.13 -0.55
N SER A 152 -4.89 9.48 -1.13
CA SER A 152 -5.48 9.95 -2.39
C SER A 152 -6.20 11.30 -2.21
N SER A 153 -6.91 11.48 -1.10
CA SER A 153 -7.53 12.76 -0.76
C SER A 153 -6.46 13.84 -0.54
N LEU A 154 -5.43 13.53 0.25
CA LEU A 154 -4.31 14.42 0.51
C LEU A 154 -3.59 14.84 -0.78
N CYS A 155 -3.29 13.88 -1.67
CA CYS A 155 -2.64 14.15 -2.95
C CYS A 155 -3.45 15.11 -3.83
N ARG A 156 -4.79 15.02 -3.80
CA ARG A 156 -5.67 15.95 -4.53
C ARG A 156 -5.57 17.36 -3.97
N VAL A 157 -5.60 17.51 -2.65
CA VAL A 157 -5.47 18.82 -1.98
C VAL A 157 -4.13 19.46 -2.32
N LEU A 158 -3.03 18.71 -2.18
CA LEU A 158 -1.68 19.19 -2.47
C LEU A 158 -1.51 19.60 -3.95
N THR A 159 -2.08 18.86 -4.89
CA THR A 159 -1.97 19.18 -6.32
C THR A 159 -2.75 20.45 -6.70
N MET A 160 -3.87 20.72 -6.01
CA MET A 160 -4.66 21.94 -6.24
C MET A 160 -3.93 23.19 -5.75
N ASP A 161 -3.23 23.10 -4.61
CA ASP A 161 -2.49 24.22 -4.02
C ASP A 161 -1.35 24.72 -4.93
N VAL A 162 -0.59 23.78 -5.50
CA VAL A 162 0.50 24.09 -6.47
C VAL A 162 -0.02 24.82 -7.70
N SER A 163 -1.24 24.54 -8.15
CA SER A 163 -1.83 25.17 -9.34
C SER A 163 -2.25 26.63 -9.11
N LEU A 164 -2.54 27.01 -7.85
CA LEU A 164 -2.90 28.38 -7.50
C LEU A 164 -1.68 29.29 -7.44
N LEU A 165 -0.56 28.78 -6.91
CA LEU A 165 0.71 29.52 -6.80
C LEU A 165 1.37 29.82 -8.16
N GLN A 166 1.05 29.08 -9.22
CA GLN A 166 1.63 29.28 -10.55
C GLN A 166 0.92 30.34 -11.42
N ASN A 167 -0.20 30.90 -10.95
CA ASN A 167 -1.04 31.84 -11.71
C ASN A 167 -0.96 33.30 -11.22
N GLU A 168 -0.05 33.62 -10.29
CA GLU A 168 0.31 34.99 -9.90
C GLU A 168 1.55 35.50 -10.66
#